data_AF-A0A2J0LGY8-F1
#
_entry.id   AF-A0A2J0LGY8-F1
#
_cell.length_a   1.000
_cell.length_b   1.000
_cell.length_c   1.000
_cell.angle_alpha   90.00
_cell.angle_beta   90.00
_cell.angle_gamma   90.00
#
_symmetry.space_group_name_H-M   'P 1'
#
loop_
_entity.id
_entity.type
_entity.pdbx_description
1 polymer ?
#
loop_
_entity_poly.entity_id
_entity_poly.type
_entity_poly.pdbx_seq_one_letter_code
_entity_poly.pdbx_strand_id
1 'polypeptide(L)' 'MSRIEIAPGESLEKALRRFKKKIERDGLLKLLKARKHYEKPSEKRRRKQRSPKSTNRY' A
#
# COMPACT_ATOMS: atom_id res chain seq x y z
N MET A 1 -9.76 2.12 -0.62
CA MET A 1 -10.70 2.27 -1.75
C MET A 1 -10.34 3.58 -2.43
N SER A 2 -9.40 3.52 -3.36
CA SER A 2 -8.61 4.66 -3.80
C SER A 2 -9.28 5.31 -5.01
N ARG A 3 -10.09 6.37 -4.82
CA ARG A 3 -10.61 7.21 -5.91
C ARG A 3 -9.73 8.45 -6.10
N ILE A 4 -9.46 8.83 -7.35
CA ILE A 4 -8.79 10.09 -7.70
C ILE A 4 -9.67 10.82 -8.70
N GLU A 5 -9.89 12.10 -8.45
CA GLU A 5 -10.60 12.99 -9.35
C GLU A 5 -9.58 13.75 -10.20
N ILE A 6 -9.86 13.82 -11.50
CA ILE A 6 -9.00 14.46 -12.49
C ILE A 6 -9.54 15.87 -12.69
N ALA A 7 -8.69 16.87 -12.54
CA ALA A 7 -9.07 18.26 -12.78
C ALA A 7 -9.07 18.55 -14.30
N PRO A 8 -9.95 19.44 -14.79
CA PRO A 8 -9.95 19.84 -16.19
C PRO A 8 -8.60 20.51 -16.53
N GLY A 9 -7.87 19.94 -17.49
CA GLY A 9 -6.53 20.39 -17.91
C GLY A 9 -5.35 19.56 -17.37
N GLU A 10 -5.61 18.52 -16.58
CA GLU A 10 -4.55 17.61 -16.14
C GLU A 10 -4.23 16.53 -17.20
N SER A 11 -2.94 16.33 -17.48
CA SER A 11 -2.49 15.21 -18.31
C SER A 11 -2.78 13.86 -17.62
N LEU A 12 -3.30 12.91 -18.40
CA LEU A 12 -3.60 11.53 -17.97
C LEU A 12 -2.44 10.87 -17.22
N GLU A 13 -1.21 11.12 -17.66
CA GLU A 13 -0.01 10.54 -17.06
C GLU A 13 0.21 11.02 -15.62
N LYS A 14 -0.10 12.30 -15.32
CA LYS A 14 -0.02 12.84 -13.97
C LYS A 14 -1.08 12.21 -13.06
N ALA A 15 -2.29 12.00 -13.57
CA ALA A 15 -3.35 11.32 -12.83
C ALA A 15 -2.96 9.86 -12.49
N LEU A 16 -2.42 9.10 -13.45
CA LEU A 16 -1.93 7.74 -13.25
C LEU A 16 -0.81 7.68 -12.21
N ARG A 17 0.13 8.63 -12.23
CA ARG A 17 1.20 8.71 -11.24
C ARG A 17 0.67 8.93 -9.82
N ARG A 18 -0.33 9.81 -9.66
CA ARG A 18 -0.99 10.04 -8.36
C ARG A 18 -1.75 8.80 -7.90
N PHE A 19 -2.40 8.09 -8.83
CA PHE A 19 -3.13 6.85 -8.55
C PHE A 19 -2.21 5.75 -8.05
N LYS A 20 -1.09 5.52 -8.73
CA LYS A 20 -0.06 4.56 -8.29
C LYS A 20 0.43 4.88 -6.87
N LYS A 21 0.77 6.14 -6.60
CA LYS A 21 1.19 6.58 -5.26
C LYS A 21 0.10 6.37 -4.19
N LYS A 22 -1.18 6.56 -4.54
CA LYS A 22 -2.30 6.34 -3.62
C LYS A 22 -2.48 4.85 -3.32
N ILE A 23 -2.39 3.97 -4.32
CA ILE A 23 -2.41 2.50 -4.13
C ILE A 23 -1.27 2.02 -3.24
N GLU A 24 -0.06 2.56 -3.45
CA GLU A 24 1.11 2.24 -2.65
C GLU A 24 0.93 2.65 -1.18
N ARG A 25 0.38 3.85 -0.93
CA ARG A 25 0.04 4.33 0.42
C ARG A 25 -1.06 3.52 1.10
N ASP A 26 -2.12 3.19 0.36
CA ASP A 26 -3.21 2.35 0.85
C ASP A 26 -2.73 0.93 1.22
N GLY A 27 -1.52 0.54 0.78
CA GLY A 27 -0.92 -0.76 1.11
C GLY A 27 -1.70 -1.96 0.55
N LEU A 28 -2.59 -1.71 -0.43
CA LEU A 28 -3.49 -2.71 -1.00
C LEU A 28 -2.73 -3.94 -1.51
N LEU A 29 -1.62 -3.71 -2.22
CA LEU A 29 -0.77 -4.79 -2.74
C LEU A 29 -0.14 -5.63 -1.63
N LYS A 30 0.25 -5.01 -0.50
CA LYS A 30 0.80 -5.72 0.66
C LYS A 30 -0.28 -6.58 1.33
N LEU A 31 -1.51 -6.07 1.41
CA LEU A 31 -2.66 -6.80 1.95
C LEU A 31 -3.02 -7.99 1.07
N LEU A 32 -3.10 -7.80 -0.24
CA LEU A 32 -3.38 -8.87 -1.21
C LEU A 32 -2.33 -9.98 -1.10
N LYS A 33 -1.04 -9.63 -1.07
CA LYS A 33 0.04 -10.61 -0.91
C LYS A 33 -0.06 -11.37 0.42
N ALA A 34 -0.42 -10.68 1.50
CA ALA A 34 -0.59 -11.28 2.82
C ALA A 34 -1.84 -12.17 2.94
N ARG A 35 -2.86 -11.95 2.10
CA ARG A 35 -4.12 -12.72 2.10
C ARG A 35 -4.18 -13.81 1.04
N LYS A 36 -3.19 -13.90 0.14
CA LYS A 36 -3.15 -14.89 -0.95
C LYS A 36 -3.18 -16.34 -0.43
N HIS A 37 -2.67 -16.59 0.77
CA HIS A 37 -2.68 -17.89 1.42
C HIS A 37 -2.97 -17.71 2.92
N TYR A 38 -3.49 -18.76 3.55
CA TYR A 38 -3.66 -18.77 4.99
C TYR A 38 -2.28 -18.74 5.68
N GLU A 39 -2.08 -17.78 6.56
CA GLU A 39 -0.90 -17.66 7.41
C GLU A 39 -1.32 -17.97 8.85
N LYS A 40 -0.66 -18.95 9.49
CA LYS A 40 -0.93 -19.27 10.89
C LYS A 40 -0.72 -18.03 11.78
N PRO A 41 -1.46 -17.89 12.89
CA PRO A 41 -1.33 -16.73 13.78
C PRO A 41 0.11 -16.48 14.29
N SER A 42 0.85 -17.55 14.55
CA SER A 42 2.27 -17.52 14.94
C SER A 42 3.17 -16.92 13.85
N GLU A 43 2.99 -17.35 12.61
CA GLU A 43 3.72 -16.85 11.44
C GLU A 43 3.45 -15.37 11.20
N LYS A 44 2.19 -14.95 11.31
CA LYS A 44 1.78 -13.54 11.21
C LYS A 44 2.46 -12.67 12.28
N ARG A 45 2.55 -13.16 13.52
CA ARG A 45 3.27 -12.48 14.62
C ARG A 45 4.76 -12.37 14.32
N ARG A 46 5.39 -13.43 13.82
CA ARG A 46 6.82 -13.46 13.44
C ARG A 46 7.11 -12.50 12.29
N ARG A 47 6.26 -12.46 11.27
CA ARG A 47 6.36 -11.53 10.14
C ARG A 47 6.24 -10.07 10.57
N LYS A 48 5.32 -9.75 11.48
CA LYS A 48 5.16 -8.40 12.04
C LYS A 48 6.40 -7.94 12.82
N GLN A 49 7.07 -8.84 13.55
CA GLN A 49 8.30 -8.51 14.29
C GLN A 49 9.52 -8.31 13.39
N ARG A 50 9.63 -9.10 12.31
CA ARG A 50 10.71 -8.98 11.31
C ARG A 50 10.55 -7.77 10.39
N SER A 51 9.34 -7.23 10.27
CA SER A 51 9.08 -6.06 9.45
C SER A 51 9.78 -4.86 10.11
N PRO A 52 10.74 -4.20 9.44
CA PRO A 52 11.39 -3.03 10.01
C PRO A 52 10.31 -1.99 10.30
N LYS A 53 10.14 -1.60 11.57
CA LYS A 53 9.37 -0.41 11.92
C LYS A 53 10.15 0.75 11.33
N SER A 54 9.61 1.43 10.33
CA SER A 54 10.20 2.68 9.86
C SER A 54 10.19 3.64 11.04
N THR A 55 11.33 3.77 11.72
CA THR A 55 11.53 4.69 12.83
C THR A 55 11.20 6.09 12.31
N ASN A 56 10.22 6.74 12.95
CA ASN A 56 10.00 8.17 12.82
C ASN A 56 11.25 8.84 13.41
N ARG A 57 12.26 9.10 12.58
CA ARG A 57 13.40 9.92 12.98
C ARG A 57 12.87 11.35 13.06
N TYR A 58 12.98 11.90 14.27
CA TYR A 58 12.77 13.31 14.57
C TYR A 58 13.47 14.21 13.55
#